data_AF-A0A6J4VLS7-F1
#
_entry.id   AF-A0A6J4VLS7-F1
#
_cell.length_a   1.000
_cell.length_b   1.000
_cell.length_c   1.000
_cell.angle_alpha   90.00
_cell.angle_beta   90.00
_cell.angle_gamma   90.00
#
_symmetry.space_group_name_H-M   'P 1'
#
loop_
_entity.id
_entity.type
_entity.pdbx_description
1 polymer ?
#
loop_
_entity_poly.entity_id
_entity_poly.type
_entity_poly.pdbx_seq_one_letter_code
_entity_poly.pdbx_strand_id
1 'polypeptide(L)'
;MNRMANLPALVTDPEEARRRLSRRRGFEEPDLSPRMREGIRHVFGADLSADQVVQRILAEVRTEGDGAVRRYTAAFDGASLDGLEVPRERWRGA
;
A
#
# COMPACT_ATOMS: atom_id res chain seq x y z
N MET A 1 -21.50 -5.96 -26.48
CA MET A 1 -21.84 -7.25 -25.85
C MET A 1 -20.56 -8.06 -25.69
N ASN A 2 -19.89 -8.06 -24.54
CA ASN A 2 -18.95 -9.14 -24.19
C ASN A 2 -18.77 -9.23 -22.67
N ARG A 3 -19.81 -9.70 -21.98
CA ARG A 3 -19.85 -9.87 -20.51
C ARG A 3 -19.34 -11.27 -20.08
N MET A 4 -18.71 -12.03 -20.98
CA MET A 4 -18.30 -13.43 -20.76
C MET A 4 -16.78 -13.61 -20.52
N ALA A 5 -15.99 -12.53 -20.51
CA ALA A 5 -14.53 -12.63 -20.45
C ALA A 5 -13.93 -12.64 -19.03
N ASN A 6 -14.76 -12.68 -17.97
CA ASN A 6 -14.24 -12.70 -16.60
C ASN A 6 -15.12 -13.52 -15.65
N LEU A 7 -15.32 -14.80 -15.98
CA LEU A 7 -15.85 -15.77 -15.02
C LEU A 7 -14.71 -16.24 -14.09
N PRO A 8 -14.94 -16.33 -12.77
CA PRO A 8 -13.94 -16.88 -11.87
C PRO A 8 -13.64 -18.34 -12.25
N ALA A 9 -12.36 -18.71 -12.21
CA ALA A 9 -11.95 -20.08 -12.52
C ALA A 9 -12.51 -21.05 -11.47
N LEU A 10 -13.45 -21.91 -11.87
CA LEU A 10 -13.96 -23.00 -11.03
C LEU A 10 -12.91 -24.12 -10.96
N VAL A 11 -12.41 -24.40 -9.76
CA VAL A 11 -11.49 -25.52 -9.50
C VAL A 11 -12.27 -26.59 -8.75
N THR A 12 -12.46 -27.75 -9.37
CA THR A 12 -13.23 -28.87 -8.80
C THR A 12 -12.35 -29.95 -8.19
N ASP A 13 -11.06 -30.01 -8.55
CA ASP A 13 -10.10 -30.95 -7.98
C ASP A 13 -9.57 -30.42 -6.63
N PRO A 14 -9.76 -31.15 -5.50
CA PRO A 14 -9.26 -30.73 -4.19
C PRO A 14 -7.73 -30.57 -4.14
N GLU A 15 -6.97 -31.39 -4.88
CA GLU A 15 -5.51 -31.31 -4.89
C GLU A 15 -5.03 -30.08 -5.68
N GLU A 16 -5.67 -29.74 -6.79
CA GLU A 16 -5.44 -28.49 -7.51
C GLU A 16 -5.81 -27.27 -6.67
N ALA A 17 -6.95 -27.30 -5.98
CA ALA A 17 -7.35 -26.24 -5.06
C ALA A 17 -6.31 -26.06 -3.96
N ARG A 18 -5.85 -27.16 -3.35
CA ARG A 18 -4.78 -27.15 -2.34
C ARG A 18 -3.50 -26.54 -2.90
N ARG A 19 -3.04 -26.93 -4.09
CA ARG A 19 -1.83 -26.36 -4.73
C ARG A 19 -1.98 -24.86 -4.98
N ARG A 20 -3.13 -24.39 -5.47
CA ARG A 20 -3.36 -22.96 -5.78
C ARG A 20 -3.50 -22.12 -4.52
N LEU A 21 -4.20 -22.61 -3.50
CA LEU A 21 -4.41 -21.90 -2.23
C LEU A 21 -3.18 -21.95 -1.32
N SER A 22 -2.41 -23.04 -1.39
CA SER A 22 -1.14 -23.19 -0.67
C SER A 22 0.01 -22.49 -1.38
N ARG A 23 -0.22 -21.99 -2.60
CA ARG A 23 0.69 -21.09 -3.28
C ARG A 23 0.71 -19.78 -2.50
N ARG A 24 1.60 -19.69 -1.52
CA ARG A 24 2.12 -18.40 -1.09
C ARG A 24 2.71 -17.79 -2.35
N ARG A 25 1.99 -16.88 -3.00
CA ARG A 25 2.69 -15.84 -3.74
C ARG A 25 3.57 -15.20 -2.68
N GLY A 26 4.85 -15.57 -2.69
CA GLY A 26 5.84 -14.83 -1.94
C GLY A 26 5.64 -13.36 -2.30
N PHE A 27 5.73 -12.47 -1.33
CA PHE A 27 5.83 -11.08 -1.67
C PHE A 27 7.09 -10.94 -2.52
N GLU A 28 6.92 -10.62 -3.80
CA GLU A 28 8.03 -10.25 -4.67
C GLU A 28 8.25 -8.76 -4.41
N GLU A 29 9.45 -8.43 -3.92
CA GLU A 29 9.84 -7.04 -3.71
C GLU A 29 9.68 -6.29 -5.04
N PRO A 30 8.88 -5.20 -5.07
CA PRO A 30 8.65 -4.48 -6.30
C PRO A 30 9.91 -3.72 -6.73
N ASP A 31 10.22 -3.77 -8.02
CA ASP A 31 11.26 -2.93 -8.59
C ASP A 31 10.83 -1.46 -8.53
N LEU A 32 11.56 -0.68 -7.72
CA LEU A 32 11.30 0.75 -7.55
C LEU A 32 11.71 1.54 -8.80
N SER A 33 10.87 2.45 -9.28
CA SER A 33 11.31 3.38 -10.32
C SER A 33 12.40 4.33 -9.79
N PRO A 34 13.24 4.93 -10.67
CA PRO A 34 14.23 5.93 -10.24
C PRO A 34 13.62 7.08 -9.43
N ARG A 35 12.43 7.55 -9.84
CA ARG A 35 11.67 8.59 -9.13
C ARG A 35 11.28 8.14 -7.72
N MET A 36 10.86 6.89 -7.53
CA MET A 36 10.53 6.36 -6.20
C MET A 36 11.78 6.27 -5.31
N ARG A 37 12.91 5.78 -5.84
CA ARG A 37 14.18 5.74 -5.08
C ARG A 37 14.63 7.13 -4.64
N GLU A 38 14.48 8.13 -5.50
CA GLU A 38 14.78 9.51 -5.15
C GLU A 38 13.84 10.06 -4.07
N GLY A 39 12.53 9.83 -4.20
CA GLY A 39 11.56 10.19 -3.16
C GLY A 39 11.86 9.52 -1.82
N ILE A 40 12.25 8.25 -1.84
CA ILE A 40 12.65 7.52 -0.63
C ILE A 40 13.89 8.17 0.00
N ARG A 41 14.92 8.49 -0.78
CA ARG A 41 16.10 9.20 -0.27
C ARG A 41 15.74 10.58 0.30
N HIS A 42 14.82 11.29 -0.35
CA HIS A 42 14.38 12.60 0.12
C HIS A 42 13.65 12.53 1.46
N VAL A 43 12.73 11.59 1.62
CA VAL A 43 11.90 11.48 2.84
C VAL A 43 12.62 10.76 3.98
N PHE A 44 13.37 9.70 3.67
CA PHE A 44 13.95 8.81 4.68
C PHE A 44 15.45 8.99 4.88
N GLY A 45 16.12 9.76 4.01
CA GLY A 45 17.56 10.00 4.06
C GLY A 45 18.42 8.79 3.71
N ALA A 46 17.83 7.72 3.16
CA ALA A 46 18.50 6.45 2.88
C ALA A 46 17.95 5.80 1.60
N ASP A 47 18.73 4.92 0.99
CA ASP A 47 18.26 4.05 -0.09
C ASP A 47 17.63 2.81 0.53
N LEU A 48 16.29 2.79 0.60
CA LEU A 48 15.52 1.74 1.24
C LEU A 48 14.70 0.96 0.20
N SER A 49 14.56 -0.34 0.42
CA SER A 49 13.59 -1.16 -0.32
C SER A 49 12.15 -0.77 0.03
N ALA A 50 11.18 -1.19 -0.78
CA ALA A 50 9.78 -0.92 -0.49
C ALA A 50 9.37 -1.55 0.85
N ASP A 51 9.83 -2.77 1.12
CA ASP A 51 9.60 -3.45 2.39
C ASP A 51 10.20 -2.70 3.57
N GLN A 52 11.43 -2.22 3.45
CA GLN A 52 12.07 -1.43 4.51
C GLN A 52 11.31 -0.13 4.79
N VAL A 53 10.83 0.55 3.75
CA VAL A 53 10.00 1.75 3.88
C VAL A 53 8.70 1.41 4.63
N VAL A 54 7.99 0.36 4.23
CA VAL A 54 6.75 -0.07 4.88
C VAL A 54 6.98 -0.43 6.34
N GLN A 55 8.02 -1.22 6.64
CA GLN A 55 8.36 -1.59 8.03
C GLN A 55 8.63 -0.36 8.89
N ARG A 56 9.35 0.63 8.35
CA ARG A 56 9.62 1.88 9.05
C ARG A 56 8.35 2.70 9.30
N ILE A 57 7.51 2.89 8.27
CA ILE A 57 6.23 3.60 8.42
C ILE A 57 5.37 2.91 9.48
N LEU A 58 5.25 1.58 9.43
CA LEU A 58 4.47 0.82 10.40
C LEU A 58 5.01 0.96 11.83
N ALA A 59 6.34 0.94 12.00
CA ALA A 59 6.96 1.14 13.31
C ALA A 59 6.65 2.55 13.84
N GLU A 60 6.87 3.58 13.03
CA GLU A 60 6.66 4.98 13.42
C GLU A 60 5.18 5.28 13.69
N VAL A 61 4.24 4.76 12.89
CA VAL A 61 2.80 4.91 13.16
C VAL A 61 2.40 4.18 14.44
N ARG A 62 2.99 3.02 14.76
CA ARG A 62 2.73 2.34 16.04
C ARG A 62 3.25 3.11 17.24
N THR A 63 4.37 3.81 17.12
CA THR A 63 4.99 4.53 18.24
C THR A 63 4.47 5.96 18.40
N GLU A 64 4.14 6.63 17.29
CA GLU A 64 3.84 8.07 17.25
C GLU A 64 2.40 8.37 16.80
N GLY A 65 1.66 7.36 16.35
CA GLY A 65 0.27 7.49 15.93
C GLY A 65 0.06 8.53 14.82
N ASP A 66 -0.95 9.38 15.01
CA ASP A 66 -1.35 10.43 14.06
C ASP A 66 -0.23 11.43 13.74
N GLY A 67 0.76 11.59 14.64
CA GLY A 67 1.91 12.45 14.39
C GLY A 67 2.73 11.96 13.19
N ALA A 68 3.00 10.65 13.12
CA ALA A 68 3.67 10.05 11.98
C ALA A 68 2.81 10.16 10.70
N VAL A 69 1.49 9.93 10.80
CA VAL A 69 0.56 10.05 9.67
C VAL A 69 0.65 11.45 9.05
N ARG A 70 0.51 12.50 9.86
CA ARG A 70 0.59 13.90 9.39
C ARG A 70 1.94 14.23 8.78
N ARG A 71 3.03 13.73 9.38
CA ARG A 71 4.39 13.94 8.86
C ARG A 71 4.57 13.29 7.48
N TYR A 72 4.06 12.08 7.28
CA TYR A 72 4.10 11.40 5.99
C TYR A 72 3.18 12.03 4.95
N THR A 73 1.98 12.49 5.32
CA THR A 73 1.12 13.27 4.42
C THR A 73 1.84 14.53 3.93
N ALA A 74 2.50 15.27 4.82
CA ALA A 74 3.27 16.45 4.41
C ALA A 74 4.42 16.09 3.46
N ALA A 75 5.12 14.99 3.73
CA ALA A 75 6.27 14.56 2.93
C ALA A 75 5.89 14.00 1.54
N PHE A 76 4.78 13.27 1.45
CA PHE A 76 4.35 12.59 0.22
C PHE A 76 3.40 13.44 -0.63
N ASP A 77 2.43 14.10 0.02
CA ASP A 77 1.37 14.82 -0.65
C ASP A 77 1.61 16.34 -0.64
N GLY A 78 2.62 16.82 0.09
CA GLY A 78 2.90 18.25 0.24
C GLY A 78 1.79 19.00 0.99
N ALA A 79 0.95 18.29 1.74
CA ALA A 79 -0.25 18.82 2.38
C ALA A 79 -0.14 18.84 3.90
N SER A 80 -0.64 19.91 4.51
CA SER A 80 -0.89 19.97 5.96
C SER A 80 -2.39 19.80 6.20
N LEU A 81 -2.76 18.82 7.04
CA LEU A 81 -4.14 18.54 7.37
C LEU A 81 -4.49 19.12 8.73
N ASP A 82 -5.66 19.75 8.84
CA ASP A 82 -6.22 20.17 10.13
C ASP A 82 -6.82 18.96 10.88
N GLY A 83 -7.53 18.09 10.15
CA GLY A 83 -8.08 16.82 10.65
C GLY A 83 -7.82 15.65 9.70
N LEU A 84 -7.67 14.44 10.25
CA LEU A 84 -7.52 13.22 9.44
C LEU A 84 -8.86 12.70 8.92
N GLU A 85 -9.92 12.87 9.70
CA GLU A 85 -11.27 12.49 9.29
C GLU A 85 -11.81 13.50 8.28
N VAL A 86 -12.35 13.00 7.17
CA VAL A 86 -13.19 13.80 6.29
C VAL A 86 -14.56 13.95 6.96
N PRO A 87 -14.98 15.17 7.34
CA PRO A 87 -16.25 15.37 8.02
C PRO A 87 -17.41 14.83 7.19
N ARG A 88 -18.41 14.24 7.85
CA ARG A 88 -19.51 13.50 7.20
C ARG A 88 -20.29 14.36 6.20
N GLU A 89 -20.41 15.65 6.47
CA GLU A 89 -21.03 16.64 5.58
C GLU A 89 -20.30 16.80 4.23
N ARG A 90 -19.03 16.39 4.14
CA ARG A 90 -18.23 16.43 2.91
C ARG A 90 -18.27 15.13 2.11
N TRP A 91 -18.95 14.09 2.59
CA TRP A 91 -19.15 12.85 1.87
C TRP A 91 -20.15 13.11 0.73
N ARG A 92 -19.69 13.58 -0.44
CA ARG A 92 -20.48 13.56 -1.68
C ARG A 92 -19.95 12.44 -2.58
N GLY A 93 -20.85 11.82 -3.34
CA GLY A 93 -20.56 10.66 -4.19
C GLY A 93 -19.39 10.93 -5.14
N ALA A 94 -18.29 10.25 -4.88
CA ALA A 94 -17.11 10.16 -5.73
C ALA A 94 -17.34 9.22 -6.91
#